data_AF-D8THS8-F1
#
_entry.id   AF-D8THS8-F1
#
_cell.length_a   1.000
_cell.length_b   1.000
_cell.length_c   1.000
_cell.angle_alpha   90.00
_cell.angle_beta   90.00
_cell.angle_gamma   90.00
#
_symmetry.space_group_name_H-M   'P 1'
#
loop_
_entity.id
_entity.type
_entity.pdbx_description
1 polymer ?
#
loop_
_entity_poly.entity_id
_entity_poly.type
_entity_poly.pdbx_seq_one_letter_code
_entity_poly.pdbx_strand_id
1 'polypeptide(L)' 'IEDLHATACESGKTSYDDPETGYMVFTQLALAKRGYCCANRCRHCPWGHMRV' A
#
# COMPACT_ATOMS: atom_id res chain seq x y z
N ILE A 1 5.18 -7.33 -7.41
CA ILE A 1 4.34 -6.45 -6.56
C ILE A 1 4.44 -6.85 -5.09
N GLU A 2 4.09 -8.10 -4.72
CA GLU A 2 4.11 -8.54 -3.30
C GLU A 2 5.51 -8.51 -2.66
N ASP A 3 6.55 -8.87 -3.42
CA ASP A 3 7.95 -8.84 -2.94
C ASP A 3 8.44 -7.40 -2.64
N LEU A 4 8.13 -6.44 -3.52
CA LEU A 4 8.41 -5.01 -3.31
C LEU A 4 7.62 -4.45 -2.13
N HIS A 5 6.36 -4.88 -1.98
CA HIS A 5 5.54 -4.51 -0.84
C HIS A 5 6.14 -5.03 0.48
N ALA A 6 6.53 -6.30 0.53
CA ALA A 6 7.15 -6.91 1.70
C ALA A 6 8.44 -6.17 2.07
N THR A 7 9.34 -5.97 1.09
CA THR A 7 10.59 -5.24 1.26
C THR A 7 10.36 -3.80 1.77
N ALA A 8 9.36 -3.10 1.22
CA ALA A 8 9.02 -1.76 1.65
C ALA A 8 8.45 -1.75 3.08
N CYS A 9 7.61 -2.72 3.44
CA CYS A 9 7.09 -2.89 4.80
C CYS A 9 8.22 -3.20 5.80
N GLU A 10 9.15 -4.10 5.47
CA GLU A 10 10.31 -4.44 6.31
C GLU A 10 11.26 -3.26 6.47
N SER A 11 11.47 -2.50 5.41
CA SER A 11 12.28 -1.27 5.42
C SER A 11 11.58 -0.09 6.11
N GLY A 12 10.33 -0.26 6.58
CA GLY A 12 9.53 0.81 7.18
C GLY A 12 9.11 1.91 6.20
N LYS A 13 9.24 1.67 4.88
CA LYS A 13 8.83 2.58 3.83
C LYS A 13 7.30 2.63 3.71
N THR A 14 6.78 3.82 3.44
CA THR A 14 5.33 4.08 3.33
C THR A 14 4.78 3.86 1.92
N SER A 15 5.66 3.76 0.93
CA SER A 15 5.30 3.52 -0.47
C SER A 15 6.47 2.87 -1.21
N TYR A 16 6.15 2.28 -2.36
CA TYR A 16 7.11 1.74 -3.31
C TYR A 16 6.67 2.11 -4.74
N ASP A 17 7.63 2.22 -5.65
CA ASP A 17 7.34 2.31 -7.08
C ASP A 17 7.04 0.92 -7.64
N ASP A 18 5.96 0.84 -8.40
CA ASP A 18 5.60 -0.38 -9.11
C ASP A 18 6.21 -0.31 -10.52
N PRO A 19 7.24 -1.10 -10.85
CA PRO A 19 7.91 -1.03 -12.16
C PRO A 19 7.03 -1.53 -13.31
N GLU A 20 5.97 -2.28 -13.02
CA GLU A 20 5.03 -2.78 -14.02
C GLU A 20 4.08 -1.69 -14.49
N THR A 21 3.55 -0.88 -13.57
CA THR A 21 2.59 0.18 -13.89
C THR A 21 3.16 1.59 -13.85
N GLY A 22 4.36 1.78 -13.32
CA GLY A 22 5.00 3.08 -13.10
C GLY A 22 4.37 3.92 -11.99
N TYR A 23 3.41 3.36 -11.23
CA TYR A 23 2.71 4.09 -10.19
C TYR A 23 3.39 3.95 -8.83
N MET A 24 3.24 4.98 -7.99
CA MET A 24 3.58 4.90 -6.59
C MET A 24 2.45 4.19 -5.82
N VAL A 25 2.75 3.05 -5.23
CA VAL A 25 1.81 2.26 -4.44
C VAL A 25 2.12 2.43 -2.96
N PHE A 26 1.09 2.77 -2.17
CA PHE A 26 1.23 2.87 -0.71
C PHE A 26 1.31 1.48 -0.07
N THR A 27 2.19 1.35 0.93
CA THR A 27 2.28 0.13 1.73
C THR A 27 1.10 0.02 2.70
N GLN A 28 0.84 -1.21 3.15
CA GLN A 28 -0.13 -1.50 4.18
C GLN A 28 0.18 -0.69 5.45
N LEU A 29 1.46 -0.52 5.77
CA LEU A 29 1.93 0.27 6.90
C LEU A 29 1.50 1.74 6.83
N ALA A 30 1.64 2.38 5.66
CA ALA A 30 1.20 3.75 5.47
C ALA A 30 -0.31 3.89 5.57
N LEU A 31 -1.03 2.94 4.98
CA LEU A 31 -2.48 2.90 5.05
C LEU A 31 -2.91 2.68 6.50
N ALA A 32 -2.36 1.70 7.22
CA ALA A 32 -2.65 1.45 8.63
C ALA A 32 -2.39 2.68 9.51
N LYS A 33 -1.27 3.38 9.31
CA LYS A 33 -0.96 4.66 9.99
C LYS A 33 -2.01 5.74 9.74
N ARG A 34 -2.64 5.76 8.56
CA ARG A 34 -3.72 6.70 8.22
C ARG A 34 -4.99 6.44 9.03
N GLY A 35 -5.19 5.22 9.53
CA GLY A 35 -6.31 4.87 10.41
C GLY A 35 -7.68 4.72 9.73
N TYR A 36 -7.79 4.91 8.41
CA TYR A 36 -9.03 4.65 7.68
C TYR A 36 -8.84 4.26 6.21
N CYS A 37 -9.81 3.48 5.69
CA CYS A 37 -9.89 3.14 4.26
C CYS A 37 -10.20 4.38 3.43
N CYS A 38 -9.31 4.70 2.47
CA CYS A 38 -9.36 5.92 1.67
C CYS A 38 -10.18 5.81 0.37
N ALA A 39 -10.85 4.69 0.13
CA ALA A 39 -11.65 4.42 -1.09
C ALA A 39 -10.89 4.53 -2.43
N ASN A 40 -9.55 4.52 -2.42
CA ASN A 40 -8.72 4.66 -3.62
C ASN A 40 -8.33 3.32 -4.28
N ARG A 41 -9.05 2.21 -3.99
CA ARG A 41 -8.74 0.85 -4.53
C ARG A 41 -7.26 0.47 -4.47
N CYS A 42 -6.58 0.80 -3.37
CA CYS A 42 -5.15 0.53 -3.18
C CYS A 42 -4.87 -0.99 -3.14
N ARG A 43 -3.78 -1.45 -3.78
CA ARG A 43 -3.51 -2.89 -3.94
C ARG A 43 -3.41 -3.68 -2.63
N HIS A 44 -2.86 -3.07 -1.58
CA HIS A 44 -2.64 -3.71 -0.28
C HIS A 44 -3.40 -2.96 0.83
N CYS A 45 -4.71 -2.84 0.69
CA CYS A 45 -5.54 -2.19 1.70
C CYS A 45 -5.68 -3.06 2.94
N PRO A 46 -5.21 -2.62 4.13
CA PRO A 46 -5.34 -3.41 5.35
C PRO A 46 -6.80 -3.60 5.81
N TRP A 47 -7.73 -2.79 5.28
CA TRP A 47 -9.16 -2.87 5.57
C TRP A 47 -9.97 -3.55 4.47
N GLY A 48 -9.33 -4.20 3.49
CA GLY A 48 -10.04 -4.93 2.44
C GLY A 48 -11.05 -4.08 1.66
N HIS A 49 -10.73 -2.81 1.40
CA HIS A 49 -11.59 -1.89 0.64
C HIS A 49 -12.99 -1.64 1.22
N MET A 50 -13.16 -1.69 2.55
CA MET A 50 -14.46 -1.51 3.23
C MET A 50 -15.26 -0.23 2.88
N ARG A 51 -14.62 0.80 2.29
CA ARG A 51 -15.24 2.10 1.93
C ARG A 51 -15.23 2.39 0.42
N VAL A 52 -14.93 1.39 -0.42
CA VAL A 52 -14.79 1.53 -1.87
C VAL A 52 -16.08 1.29 -2.64
#